data_AF-A0A1P8UPI3-F1
#
_entry.id   AF-A0A1P8UPI3-F1
#
_cell.length_a   1.000
_cell.length_b   1.000
_cell.length_c   1.000
_cell.angle_alpha   90.00
_cell.angle_beta   90.00
_cell.angle_gamma   90.00
#
_symmetry.space_group_name_H-M   'P 1'
#
loop_
_entity.id
_entity.type
_entity.pdbx_description
1 polymer ?
#
loop_
_entity_poly.entity_id
_entity_poly.type
_entity_poly.pdbx_seq_one_letter_code
_entity_poly.pdbx_strand_id
1 'polypeptide(L)'
;MEVLLLLGLATFGIGFISPSDNDDDSDDAVPDDDGDTGGEPSTGDDSDETITGTDGDDTIAGGPTDLMDFIVRAGAGNDLIEIEDEALYSGETQTDVRGESGDDTIFAGSLARHFELDGGEDNDNIIVSGTAGTGLIDGGDGNDTISFTPGGILVDGGDGDDLITTDGEFFGEVSTIHGGDGDDTLASDALNTAVYGDAGNDVVMAFSQNWQGTAYYTSFDGGDGDDTIVIEENAITGGDPETGTFDGTYANTVNDIFGGAGSDTFQATVNEGMLSESEIPDYFIDNVLQEDGTLLLDVTRIADFEPGVDMLLIDGDPLDDGFTLSNARIEYTADAEGNAGSEVILRYESETDSARDVVITLDGATVTWDDIAFSGDQIPELAPIAA
;
A
#
# COMPACT_ATOMS: atom_id res chain seq x y z
N MET A 1 -2.84 -27.02 10.73
CA MET A 1 -2.13 -27.09 9.44
C MET A 1 -2.39 -25.71 8.84
N GLU A 2 -1.96 -24.66 9.58
CA GLU A 2 -0.65 -24.00 9.46
C GLU A 2 -0.46 -23.44 8.05
N VAL A 3 -0.95 -22.21 7.85
CA VAL A 3 -0.29 -21.16 7.07
C VAL A 3 -0.62 -19.86 7.81
N LEU A 4 0.23 -19.49 8.76
CA LEU A 4 0.30 -18.13 9.30
C LEU A 4 1.61 -17.60 8.71
N LEU A 5 1.54 -16.95 7.55
CA LEU A 5 2.71 -16.36 6.92
C LEU A 5 2.92 -14.98 7.57
N LEU A 6 3.71 -14.98 8.64
CA LEU A 6 4.28 -13.78 9.22
C LEU A 6 5.24 -13.17 8.18
N LEU A 7 4.76 -12.25 7.35
CA LEU A 7 5.61 -11.40 6.51
C LEU A 7 6.35 -10.42 7.43
N GLY A 8 7.51 -10.85 7.90
CA GLY A 8 8.46 -9.95 8.54
C GLY A 8 8.99 -8.98 7.50
N LEU A 9 8.63 -7.69 7.63
CA LEU A 9 9.34 -6.60 6.99
C LEU A 9 10.83 -6.72 7.31
N ALA A 10 11.61 -7.16 6.34
CA ALA A 10 13.04 -6.99 6.35
C ALA A 10 13.32 -5.58 5.83
N THR A 11 13.51 -4.64 6.76
CA THR A 11 14.22 -3.39 6.46
C THR A 11 15.58 -3.74 5.86
N PHE A 12 15.71 -3.67 4.53
CA PHE A 12 17.00 -3.76 3.86
C PHE A 12 17.75 -2.45 4.06
N GLY A 13 18.45 -2.36 5.19
CA GLY A 13 19.51 -1.37 5.37
C GLY A 13 20.67 -1.73 4.45
N ILE A 14 20.68 -1.17 3.24
CA ILE A 14 21.83 -1.25 2.34
C ILE A 14 22.95 -0.41 2.96
N GLY A 15 24.01 -1.09 3.38
CA GLY A 15 25.19 -0.45 3.96
C GLY A 15 26.01 0.26 2.89
N PHE A 16 26.12 1.58 3.00
CA PHE A 16 27.08 2.37 2.24
C PHE A 16 28.51 1.84 2.48
N ILE A 17 29.11 1.21 1.48
CA ILE A 17 30.56 0.99 1.40
C ILE A 17 31.14 2.14 0.60
N SER A 18 31.72 3.13 1.28
CA SER A 18 32.62 4.08 0.59
C SER A 18 33.88 3.35 0.12
N PRO A 19 34.28 3.45 -1.15
CA PRO A 19 35.60 3.02 -1.56
C PRO A 19 36.65 3.96 -0.95
N SER A 20 37.59 3.37 -0.22
CA SER A 20 38.79 4.07 0.24
C SER A 20 39.76 4.27 -0.92
N ASP A 21 40.21 5.51 -1.12
CA ASP A 21 41.36 5.84 -1.98
C ASP A 21 42.56 4.93 -1.65
N ASN A 22 43.00 4.16 -2.64
CA ASN A 22 44.32 3.55 -2.61
C ASN A 22 44.91 3.58 -4.03
N ASP A 23 45.72 4.61 -4.26
CA ASP A 23 46.64 4.70 -5.38
C ASP A 23 47.64 3.51 -5.33
N ASP A 24 47.62 2.62 -6.32
CA ASP A 24 48.83 1.86 -6.67
C ASP A 24 48.83 1.46 -8.16
N ASP A 25 49.66 2.19 -8.93
CA ASP A 25 50.00 1.90 -10.31
C ASP A 25 50.72 0.54 -10.43
N SER A 26 50.14 -0.45 -11.12
CA SER A 26 50.96 -1.38 -11.91
C SER A 26 50.21 -2.05 -13.06
N ASP A 27 50.61 -1.60 -14.23
CA ASP A 27 50.52 -2.15 -15.58
C ASP A 27 50.74 -3.68 -15.63
N ASP A 28 49.71 -4.47 -15.96
CA ASP A 28 49.85 -5.82 -16.53
C ASP A 28 48.58 -6.21 -17.32
N ALA A 29 48.72 -6.25 -18.64
CA ALA A 29 47.67 -6.54 -19.61
C ALA A 29 47.14 -7.99 -19.52
N VAL A 30 45.83 -8.11 -19.33
CA VAL A 30 44.99 -9.30 -19.58
C VAL A 30 43.93 -8.85 -20.61
N PRO A 31 43.56 -9.66 -21.61
CA PRO A 31 42.71 -9.18 -22.69
C PRO A 31 41.27 -8.99 -22.20
N ASP A 32 40.77 -7.76 -22.36
CA ASP A 32 39.38 -7.33 -22.22
C ASP A 32 38.42 -8.28 -22.96
N ASP A 33 37.48 -8.85 -22.20
CA ASP A 33 36.17 -9.31 -22.65
C ASP A 33 35.17 -9.07 -21.51
N ASP A 34 35.22 -7.84 -20.98
CA ASP A 34 34.22 -7.29 -20.08
C ASP A 34 33.52 -6.22 -20.91
N GLY A 35 32.22 -6.39 -21.17
CA GLY A 35 31.37 -5.49 -21.95
C GLY A 35 31.11 -4.16 -21.25
N ASP A 36 32.15 -3.49 -20.76
CA ASP A 36 32.10 -2.11 -20.31
C ASP A 36 31.98 -1.21 -21.54
N THR A 37 30.75 -1.05 -22.03
CA THR A 37 30.35 0.16 -22.73
C THR A 37 29.76 1.12 -21.72
N GLY A 38 30.61 1.71 -20.88
CA GLY A 38 30.53 3.13 -20.57
C GLY A 38 30.50 3.91 -21.90
N GLY A 39 29.32 3.94 -22.51
CA GLY A 39 29.03 4.71 -23.70
C GLY A 39 29.26 6.16 -23.35
N GLU A 40 30.36 6.73 -23.85
CA GLU A 40 30.55 8.18 -23.86
C GLU A 40 29.23 8.84 -24.31
N PRO A 41 28.63 9.73 -23.52
CA PRO A 41 27.35 10.32 -23.84
C PRO A 41 27.44 10.93 -25.24
N SER A 42 26.60 10.43 -26.14
CA SER A 42 26.46 11.00 -27.47
C SER A 42 26.01 12.45 -27.29
N THR A 43 26.95 13.40 -27.40
CA THR A 43 26.65 14.83 -27.43
C THR A 43 25.89 15.15 -28.72
N GLY A 44 24.58 14.92 -28.67
CA GLY A 44 23.60 15.24 -29.69
C GLY A 44 23.26 16.74 -29.70
N ASP A 45 23.15 17.26 -30.91
CA ASP A 45 22.62 18.56 -31.34
C ASP A 45 21.30 18.95 -30.65
N ASP A 46 21.23 20.06 -29.89
CA ASP A 46 20.04 20.88 -29.45
C ASP A 46 18.63 20.20 -29.37
N SER A 47 18.53 18.89 -29.18
CA SER A 47 17.36 18.03 -29.03
C SER A 47 17.62 17.05 -27.89
N ASP A 48 16.58 16.73 -27.12
CA ASP A 48 16.46 15.78 -26.00
C ASP A 48 17.67 14.85 -25.76
N GLU A 49 18.11 14.73 -24.50
CA GLU A 49 19.21 13.85 -24.11
C GLU A 49 18.71 12.40 -24.18
N THR A 50 19.01 11.71 -25.30
CA THR A 50 18.63 10.32 -25.52
C THR A 50 19.83 9.39 -25.31
N ILE A 51 19.68 8.41 -24.43
CA ILE A 51 20.60 7.30 -24.24
C ILE A 51 19.91 6.03 -24.77
N THR A 52 20.66 5.24 -25.54
CA THR A 52 20.20 3.96 -26.06
C THR A 52 21.25 2.91 -25.77
N GLY A 53 20.89 1.84 -25.08
CA GLY A 53 21.74 0.68 -24.87
C GLY A 53 21.74 -0.24 -26.10
N THR A 54 22.05 -1.51 -25.86
CA THR A 54 22.37 -2.53 -26.84
C THR A 54 21.44 -3.75 -26.70
N ASP A 55 21.85 -4.90 -27.24
CA ASP A 55 21.07 -6.14 -27.12
C ASP A 55 21.58 -7.03 -25.95
N GLY A 56 22.41 -6.49 -25.05
CA GLY A 56 22.84 -7.22 -23.86
C GLY A 56 23.01 -6.30 -22.67
N ASP A 57 23.15 -6.91 -21.49
CA ASP A 57 23.15 -6.27 -20.18
C ASP A 57 23.99 -4.97 -20.13
N ASP A 58 23.30 -3.84 -20.07
CA ASP A 58 23.84 -2.50 -20.05
C ASP A 58 23.78 -1.88 -18.65
N THR A 59 24.67 -0.93 -18.39
CA THR A 59 24.60 -0.08 -17.20
C THR A 59 24.48 1.36 -17.66
N ILE A 60 23.31 1.95 -17.44
CA ILE A 60 22.97 3.30 -17.86
C ILE A 60 22.84 4.16 -16.62
N ALA A 61 23.77 5.09 -16.43
CA ALA A 61 23.70 6.06 -15.34
C ALA A 61 23.67 7.49 -15.91
N GLY A 62 22.74 8.30 -15.42
CA GLY A 62 22.60 9.68 -15.88
C GLY A 62 21.40 10.36 -15.28
N GLY A 63 21.14 11.59 -15.69
CA GLY A 63 19.97 12.32 -15.25
C GLY A 63 19.88 13.65 -15.97
N PRO A 64 18.73 14.33 -15.92
CA PRO A 64 18.53 15.59 -16.63
C PRO A 64 19.52 16.65 -16.11
N THR A 65 20.52 16.99 -16.92
CA THR A 65 21.55 17.99 -16.54
C THR A 65 21.16 19.42 -16.90
N ASP A 66 20.10 19.62 -17.68
CA ASP A 66 19.61 20.92 -18.13
C ASP A 66 18.07 21.01 -18.20
N LEU A 67 17.52 21.83 -19.12
CA LEU A 67 16.09 22.04 -19.31
C LEU A 67 15.54 21.24 -20.51
N MET A 68 16.14 20.09 -20.81
CA MET A 68 15.73 19.19 -21.90
C MET A 68 15.11 17.90 -21.36
N ASP A 69 14.37 17.20 -22.23
CA ASP A 69 13.83 15.89 -21.90
C ASP A 69 14.97 14.88 -21.83
N PHE A 70 14.84 13.93 -20.91
CA PHE A 70 15.82 12.87 -20.68
C PHE A 70 15.18 11.52 -21.03
N ILE A 71 15.72 10.85 -22.03
CA ILE A 71 15.12 9.67 -22.64
C ILE A 71 16.11 8.51 -22.55
N VAL A 72 15.70 7.38 -21.97
CA VAL A 72 16.48 6.14 -21.92
C VAL A 72 15.71 5.03 -22.62
N ARG A 73 16.41 4.27 -23.47
CA ARG A 73 15.96 3.01 -24.05
C ARG A 73 17.05 1.98 -23.81
N ALA A 74 16.85 1.05 -22.88
CA ALA A 74 17.92 0.16 -22.45
C ALA A 74 18.22 -0.90 -23.52
N GLY A 75 17.18 -1.52 -24.07
CA GLY A 75 17.31 -2.41 -25.22
C GLY A 75 16.93 -3.82 -24.85
N ALA A 76 17.68 -4.81 -25.34
CA ALA A 76 17.52 -6.16 -24.82
C ALA A 76 18.64 -6.45 -23.82
N GLY A 77 18.38 -7.30 -22.84
CA GLY A 77 19.35 -7.63 -21.80
C GLY A 77 18.78 -7.34 -20.43
N ASN A 78 19.50 -7.75 -19.39
CA ASN A 78 19.12 -7.41 -18.03
C ASN A 78 19.90 -6.15 -17.64
N ASP A 79 19.25 -5.01 -17.75
CA ASP A 79 19.87 -3.70 -17.69
C ASP A 79 19.77 -3.06 -16.30
N LEU A 80 20.78 -2.28 -15.95
CA LEU A 80 20.78 -1.46 -14.74
C LEU A 80 20.69 0.02 -15.14
N ILE A 81 19.58 0.67 -14.79
CA ILE A 81 19.31 2.07 -15.09
C ILE A 81 19.28 2.87 -13.80
N GLU A 82 20.25 3.77 -13.61
CA GLU A 82 20.36 4.65 -12.45
C GLU A 82 20.13 6.11 -12.86
N ILE A 83 18.98 6.66 -12.47
CA ILE A 83 18.59 8.04 -12.73
C ILE A 83 18.90 8.91 -11.51
N GLU A 84 19.97 9.69 -11.61
CA GLU A 84 20.36 10.69 -10.62
C GLU A 84 19.70 12.05 -10.96
N ASP A 85 18.53 12.36 -10.39
CA ASP A 85 17.96 13.72 -10.47
C ASP A 85 18.41 14.58 -9.27
N GLU A 86 19.32 15.52 -9.54
CA GLU A 86 19.67 16.62 -8.64
C GLU A 86 18.65 17.78 -8.83
N ALA A 87 17.40 17.53 -8.47
CA ALA A 87 16.27 18.42 -8.75
C ALA A 87 16.42 19.84 -8.16
N LEU A 88 16.62 20.87 -9.01
CA LEU A 88 16.39 22.28 -8.62
C LEU A 88 16.16 23.29 -9.78
N TYR A 89 15.49 22.92 -10.87
CA TYR A 89 15.18 23.87 -11.96
C TYR A 89 13.72 23.90 -12.42
N SER A 90 13.14 25.10 -12.52
CA SER A 90 11.74 25.39 -12.85
C SER A 90 11.43 25.35 -14.37
N GLY A 91 11.29 24.15 -14.95
CA GLY A 91 10.96 23.92 -16.39
C GLY A 91 9.99 22.75 -16.63
N GLU A 92 9.51 22.58 -17.88
CA GLU A 92 8.51 21.59 -18.34
C GLU A 92 9.12 20.27 -18.87
N THR A 93 10.27 19.81 -18.36
CA THR A 93 10.99 18.64 -18.91
C THR A 93 10.40 17.31 -18.46
N GLN A 94 10.42 16.32 -19.35
CA GLN A 94 9.97 14.94 -19.12
C GLN A 94 11.16 13.97 -19.03
N THR A 95 11.10 13.04 -18.07
CA THR A 95 11.96 11.86 -18.02
C THR A 95 11.17 10.67 -18.56
N ASP A 96 11.66 9.98 -19.60
CA ASP A 96 11.07 8.77 -20.17
C ASP A 96 12.12 7.66 -20.18
N VAL A 97 11.93 6.64 -19.35
CA VAL A 97 12.87 5.52 -19.19
C VAL A 97 12.15 4.23 -19.53
N ARG A 98 12.75 3.43 -20.42
CA ARG A 98 12.27 2.09 -20.76
C ARG A 98 13.38 1.06 -20.61
N GLY A 99 13.10 -0.02 -19.88
CA GLY A 99 13.94 -1.22 -19.84
C GLY A 99 13.89 -1.98 -21.16
N GLU A 100 12.68 -2.14 -21.71
CA GLU A 100 12.38 -2.84 -22.97
C GLU A 100 12.33 -4.37 -22.84
N SER A 101 13.40 -5.15 -23.00
CA SER A 101 13.31 -6.61 -22.89
C SER A 101 14.38 -7.20 -21.98
N GLY A 102 13.98 -7.94 -20.96
CA GLY A 102 14.87 -8.63 -20.03
C GLY A 102 14.55 -8.22 -18.60
N ASP A 103 15.14 -8.91 -17.61
CA ASP A 103 14.85 -8.56 -16.21
C ASP A 103 15.67 -7.32 -15.81
N ASP A 104 15.07 -6.13 -15.88
CA ASP A 104 15.72 -4.85 -15.70
C ASP A 104 15.62 -4.33 -14.26
N THR A 105 16.51 -3.40 -13.92
CA THR A 105 16.43 -2.68 -12.65
C THR A 105 16.53 -1.18 -12.88
N ILE A 106 15.46 -0.47 -12.52
CA ILE A 106 15.35 0.98 -12.68
C ILE A 106 15.36 1.64 -11.31
N PHE A 107 16.42 2.39 -11.02
CA PHE A 107 16.48 3.28 -9.86
C PHE A 107 16.26 4.71 -10.30
N ALA A 108 15.22 5.36 -9.76
CA ALA A 108 14.99 6.77 -9.95
C ALA A 108 14.98 7.52 -8.61
N GLY A 109 15.89 8.50 -8.48
CA GLY A 109 15.96 9.38 -7.33
C GLY A 109 14.82 10.42 -7.30
N SER A 110 15.05 11.57 -6.66
CA SER A 110 14.03 12.61 -6.45
C SER A 110 13.55 13.21 -7.79
N LEU A 111 12.56 12.58 -8.41
CA LEU A 111 11.91 13.05 -9.61
C LEU A 111 10.95 14.18 -9.20
N ALA A 112 11.40 15.42 -9.29
CA ALA A 112 10.59 16.59 -8.95
C ALA A 112 9.64 17.04 -10.09
N ARG A 113 9.44 16.20 -11.12
CA ARG A 113 8.81 16.55 -12.42
C ARG A 113 7.92 15.43 -12.96
N HIS A 114 7.46 15.58 -14.20
CA HIS A 114 6.78 14.53 -14.95
C HIS A 114 7.76 13.46 -15.40
N PHE A 115 7.44 12.22 -15.11
CA PHE A 115 8.22 11.07 -15.51
C PHE A 115 7.31 9.95 -16.01
N GLU A 116 7.87 9.11 -16.87
CA GLU A 116 7.33 7.85 -17.35
C GLU A 116 8.45 6.83 -17.19
N LEU A 117 8.24 5.83 -16.33
CA LEU A 117 9.11 4.68 -16.18
C LEU A 117 8.31 3.46 -16.65
N ASP A 118 8.92 2.64 -17.47
CA ASP A 118 8.34 1.46 -18.11
C ASP A 118 9.39 0.35 -18.00
N GLY A 119 9.07 -0.74 -17.30
CA GLY A 119 9.96 -1.90 -17.17
C GLY A 119 10.13 -2.57 -18.52
N GLY A 120 9.05 -3.11 -19.08
CA GLY A 120 9.01 -3.65 -20.42
C GLY A 120 8.54 -5.10 -20.46
N GLU A 121 9.29 -5.99 -21.09
CA GLU A 121 9.05 -7.44 -21.06
C GLU A 121 9.97 -8.11 -20.04
N ASP A 122 9.50 -9.18 -19.40
CA ASP A 122 10.18 -9.96 -18.34
C ASP A 122 10.11 -9.26 -16.95
N ASN A 123 10.84 -9.75 -15.93
CA ASN A 123 10.54 -9.38 -14.53
C ASN A 123 11.42 -8.22 -14.06
N ASP A 124 10.82 -7.06 -13.88
CA ASP A 124 11.51 -5.82 -13.61
C ASP A 124 11.48 -5.41 -12.14
N ASN A 125 12.46 -4.61 -11.75
CA ASN A 125 12.52 -4.03 -10.42
C ASN A 125 12.66 -2.50 -10.50
N ILE A 126 11.57 -1.79 -10.20
CA ILE A 126 11.47 -0.34 -10.32
C ILE A 126 11.41 0.28 -8.93
N ILE A 127 12.39 1.13 -8.61
CA ILE A 127 12.52 1.78 -7.31
C ILE A 127 12.58 3.30 -7.51
N VAL A 128 11.58 4.00 -6.99
CA VAL A 128 11.45 5.46 -7.11
C VAL A 128 11.41 6.13 -5.74
N SER A 129 12.46 6.85 -5.37
CA SER A 129 12.55 7.47 -4.04
C SER A 129 12.49 9.00 -4.07
N GLY A 130 11.78 9.59 -3.10
CA GLY A 130 11.84 11.04 -2.83
C GLY A 130 11.13 11.91 -3.87
N THR A 131 10.02 11.41 -4.41
CA THR A 131 9.23 12.06 -5.46
C THR A 131 8.57 13.35 -4.96
N ALA A 132 8.50 14.35 -5.84
CA ALA A 132 7.74 15.58 -5.60
C ALA A 132 6.94 16.02 -6.83
N GLY A 133 6.73 15.11 -7.79
CA GLY A 133 6.09 15.34 -9.07
C GLY A 133 5.13 14.22 -9.47
N THR A 134 4.31 14.49 -10.48
CA THR A 134 3.30 13.57 -11.04
C THR A 134 3.93 12.69 -12.13
N GLY A 135 3.99 11.38 -11.96
CA GLY A 135 4.54 10.47 -12.96
C GLY A 135 3.66 9.25 -13.23
N LEU A 136 4.08 8.48 -14.23
CA LEU A 136 3.58 7.15 -14.54
C LEU A 136 4.71 6.15 -14.27
N ILE A 137 4.36 5.05 -13.62
CA ILE A 137 5.19 3.84 -13.53
C ILE A 137 4.36 2.71 -14.12
N ASP A 138 4.93 1.97 -15.05
CA ASP A 138 4.35 0.81 -15.71
C ASP A 138 5.38 -0.33 -15.55
N GLY A 139 4.99 -1.47 -14.97
CA GLY A 139 5.86 -2.65 -14.88
C GLY A 139 6.04 -3.28 -16.25
N GLY A 140 4.92 -3.60 -16.90
CA GLY A 140 4.88 -4.12 -18.26
C GLY A 140 4.40 -5.57 -18.28
N ASP A 141 5.01 -6.41 -19.12
CA ASP A 141 4.73 -7.86 -19.16
C ASP A 141 5.74 -8.57 -18.24
N GLY A 142 5.33 -9.16 -17.12
CA GLY A 142 6.25 -9.83 -16.21
C GLY A 142 5.73 -9.90 -14.79
N ASN A 143 6.49 -10.52 -13.88
CA ASN A 143 6.20 -10.44 -12.46
C ASN A 143 7.10 -9.38 -11.83
N ASP A 144 6.63 -8.15 -11.82
CA ASP A 144 7.42 -6.97 -11.50
C ASP A 144 7.42 -6.66 -10.00
N THR A 145 8.43 -5.91 -9.58
CA THR A 145 8.52 -5.36 -8.23
C THR A 145 8.65 -3.85 -8.31
N ILE A 146 7.63 -3.15 -7.84
CA ILE A 146 7.56 -1.69 -7.88
C ILE A 146 7.54 -1.16 -6.44
N SER A 147 8.51 -0.30 -6.12
CA SER A 147 8.58 0.41 -4.84
C SER A 147 8.68 1.90 -5.09
N PHE A 148 7.75 2.69 -4.57
CA PHE A 148 7.75 4.13 -4.85
C PHE A 148 7.26 5.00 -3.69
N THR A 149 7.75 6.23 -3.63
CA THR A 149 7.24 7.23 -2.67
C THR A 149 5.95 7.83 -3.22
N PRO A 150 4.82 7.81 -2.47
CA PRO A 150 3.56 8.39 -2.91
C PRO A 150 3.67 9.91 -3.17
N GLY A 151 2.91 10.43 -4.14
CA GLY A 151 3.00 11.86 -4.49
C GLY A 151 2.15 12.35 -5.66
N GLY A 152 1.03 11.70 -5.97
CA GLY A 152 0.25 12.00 -7.18
C GLY A 152 0.75 11.25 -8.41
N ILE A 153 1.17 10.00 -8.21
CA ILE A 153 1.71 9.11 -9.24
C ILE A 153 0.62 8.11 -9.64
N LEU A 154 0.58 7.76 -10.91
CA LEU A 154 -0.16 6.61 -11.42
C LEU A 154 0.82 5.44 -11.55
N VAL A 155 0.48 4.30 -10.97
CA VAL A 155 1.25 3.07 -11.06
C VAL A 155 0.34 1.98 -11.62
N ASP A 156 0.87 1.22 -12.56
CA ASP A 156 0.27 0.03 -13.17
C ASP A 156 1.33 -1.09 -13.12
N GLY A 157 1.00 -2.27 -12.61
CA GLY A 157 1.90 -3.43 -12.62
C GLY A 157 2.00 -4.01 -14.03
N GLY A 158 0.85 -4.22 -14.67
CA GLY A 158 0.77 -4.67 -16.05
C GLY A 158 0.28 -6.11 -16.15
N ASP A 159 0.86 -6.92 -17.03
CA ASP A 159 0.52 -8.34 -17.19
C ASP A 159 1.47 -9.20 -16.34
N GLY A 160 0.99 -9.89 -15.30
CA GLY A 160 1.73 -10.88 -14.51
C GLY A 160 1.48 -10.74 -13.02
N ASP A 161 2.15 -11.54 -12.18
CA ASP A 161 1.90 -11.49 -10.73
C ASP A 161 2.86 -10.48 -10.07
N ASP A 162 2.38 -9.26 -9.85
CA ASP A 162 3.20 -8.11 -9.45
C ASP A 162 3.25 -7.87 -7.93
N LEU A 163 4.32 -7.21 -7.49
CA LEU A 163 4.48 -6.71 -6.13
C LEU A 163 4.63 -5.20 -6.14
N ILE A 164 3.59 -4.48 -5.71
CA ILE A 164 3.61 -3.02 -5.64
C ILE A 164 3.56 -2.56 -4.18
N THR A 165 4.56 -1.77 -3.79
CA THR A 165 4.70 -1.24 -2.43
C THR A 165 4.96 0.25 -2.42
N THR A 166 4.42 0.95 -1.43
CA THR A 166 4.78 2.36 -1.18
C THR A 166 5.85 2.49 -0.10
N ASP A 167 6.76 3.44 -0.26
CA ASP A 167 7.72 3.80 0.78
C ASP A 167 7.43 5.17 1.41
N GLY A 168 7.02 5.14 2.68
CA GLY A 168 6.96 6.31 3.54
C GLY A 168 5.65 7.10 3.49
N GLU A 169 5.47 7.92 4.53
CA GLU A 169 4.28 8.74 4.73
C GLU A 169 4.37 10.05 3.94
N PHE A 170 3.57 10.21 2.88
CA PHE A 170 3.47 11.47 2.15
C PHE A 170 2.06 12.08 2.24
N PHE A 171 1.99 13.34 2.69
CA PHE A 171 0.74 14.11 2.85
C PHE A 171 0.38 14.88 1.56
N GLY A 172 0.43 14.18 0.42
CA GLY A 172 0.42 14.78 -0.91
C GLY A 172 -0.87 14.63 -1.71
N GLU A 173 -0.72 14.78 -3.04
CA GLU A 173 -1.77 14.47 -4.01
C GLU A 173 -2.08 12.97 -4.04
N VAL A 174 -3.29 12.62 -4.49
CA VAL A 174 -3.76 11.23 -4.50
C VAL A 174 -2.96 10.42 -5.50
N SER A 175 -2.32 9.34 -5.05
CA SER A 175 -1.71 8.35 -5.95
C SER A 175 -2.76 7.30 -6.34
N THR A 176 -2.62 6.71 -7.52
CA THR A 176 -3.48 5.63 -7.99
C THR A 176 -2.61 4.45 -8.36
N ILE A 177 -2.95 3.27 -7.84
CA ILE A 177 -2.21 2.03 -8.02
C ILE A 177 -3.16 1.01 -8.63
N HIS A 178 -2.75 0.42 -9.74
CA HIS A 178 -3.38 -0.70 -10.43
C HIS A 178 -2.41 -1.88 -10.36
N GLY A 179 -2.91 -3.05 -9.98
CA GLY A 179 -2.17 -4.31 -10.08
C GLY A 179 -2.01 -4.69 -11.54
N GLY A 180 -3.14 -4.91 -12.21
CA GLY A 180 -3.18 -5.18 -13.65
C GLY A 180 -3.85 -6.51 -13.92
N ASP A 181 -3.34 -7.28 -14.89
CA ASP A 181 -3.77 -8.64 -15.17
C ASP A 181 -2.83 -9.63 -14.46
N GLY A 182 -3.25 -10.31 -13.39
CA GLY A 182 -2.45 -11.33 -12.70
C GLY A 182 -2.81 -11.45 -11.22
N ASP A 183 -2.20 -12.38 -10.49
CA ASP A 183 -2.47 -12.52 -9.04
C ASP A 183 -1.53 -11.59 -8.25
N ASP A 184 -1.92 -10.32 -8.05
CA ASP A 184 -1.05 -9.25 -7.57
C ASP A 184 -0.97 -9.15 -6.04
N THR A 185 0.09 -8.51 -5.55
CA THR A 185 0.24 -8.13 -4.13
C THR A 185 0.49 -6.64 -3.99
N LEU A 186 -0.49 -5.94 -3.42
CA LEU A 186 -0.50 -4.49 -3.31
C LEU A 186 -0.45 -4.08 -1.82
N ALA A 187 0.62 -3.40 -1.42
CA ALA A 187 0.76 -2.91 -0.05
C ALA A 187 1.08 -1.41 -0.02
N SER A 188 0.07 -0.60 0.34
CA SER A 188 0.25 0.84 0.50
C SER A 188 -0.03 1.28 1.93
N ASP A 189 0.97 1.88 2.57
CA ASP A 189 0.87 2.57 3.86
C ASP A 189 0.55 4.07 3.71
N ALA A 190 0.34 4.50 2.46
CA ALA A 190 0.21 5.90 2.10
C ALA A 190 -1.19 6.47 2.38
N LEU A 191 -1.21 7.74 2.76
CA LEU A 191 -2.43 8.54 2.78
C LEU A 191 -2.76 9.00 1.35
N ASN A 192 -4.05 9.13 1.04
CA ASN A 192 -4.52 9.54 -0.29
C ASN A 192 -4.10 8.57 -1.39
N THR A 193 -4.53 7.32 -1.29
CA THR A 193 -4.26 6.33 -2.34
C THR A 193 -5.55 5.64 -2.77
N ALA A 194 -5.74 5.48 -4.07
CA ALA A 194 -6.71 4.54 -4.60
C ALA A 194 -5.94 3.32 -5.10
N VAL A 195 -6.25 2.14 -4.57
CA VAL A 195 -5.61 0.88 -4.90
C VAL A 195 -6.64 -0.04 -5.52
N TYR A 196 -6.32 -0.59 -6.68
CA TYR A 196 -7.14 -1.54 -7.45
C TYR A 196 -6.27 -2.77 -7.75
N GLY A 197 -6.72 -3.97 -7.39
CA GLY A 197 -6.09 -5.22 -7.84
C GLY A 197 -6.28 -5.44 -9.35
N ASP A 198 -7.46 -5.05 -9.84
CA ASP A 198 -7.89 -5.21 -11.24
C ASP A 198 -8.26 -6.65 -11.58
N ALA A 199 -7.50 -7.41 -12.36
CA ALA A 199 -7.95 -8.72 -12.84
C ALA A 199 -7.04 -9.85 -12.33
N GLY A 200 -7.56 -10.67 -11.43
CA GLY A 200 -6.83 -11.82 -10.87
C GLY A 200 -7.23 -12.07 -9.43
N ASN A 201 -6.49 -12.89 -8.71
CA ASN A 201 -6.77 -13.15 -7.29
C ASN A 201 -5.76 -12.39 -6.44
N ASP A 202 -6.11 -11.16 -6.10
CA ASP A 202 -5.18 -10.18 -5.57
C ASP A 202 -5.09 -10.21 -4.05
N VAL A 203 -3.97 -9.75 -3.52
CA VAL A 203 -3.77 -9.50 -2.10
C VAL A 203 -3.56 -8.01 -1.87
N VAL A 204 -4.59 -7.34 -1.36
CA VAL A 204 -4.55 -5.90 -1.08
C VAL A 204 -4.44 -5.66 0.43
N MET A 205 -3.35 -5.03 0.85
CA MET A 205 -3.17 -4.61 2.24
C MET A 205 -3.76 -3.22 2.44
N ALA A 206 -4.97 -3.18 3.02
CA ALA A 206 -5.70 -1.98 3.32
C ALA A 206 -5.24 -1.37 4.66
N PHE A 207 -4.09 -0.69 4.65
CA PHE A 207 -3.63 0.10 5.78
C PHE A 207 -4.26 1.49 5.75
N SER A 208 -4.91 1.88 6.84
CA SER A 208 -5.46 3.23 6.95
C SER A 208 -4.80 4.00 8.08
N GLN A 209 -4.28 5.18 7.73
CA GLN A 209 -3.74 6.14 8.68
C GLN A 209 -4.55 7.44 8.62
N ASN A 210 -5.87 7.35 8.49
CA ASN A 210 -6.66 8.53 8.16
C ASN A 210 -6.68 9.58 9.27
N TRP A 211 -6.31 10.81 8.89
CA TRP A 211 -6.30 11.96 9.79
C TRP A 211 -7.68 12.64 9.84
N GLN A 212 -8.31 12.73 11.01
CA GLN A 212 -9.60 13.43 11.15
C GLN A 212 -9.56 14.86 10.57
N GLY A 213 -10.51 15.17 9.68
CA GLY A 213 -10.73 16.52 9.15
C GLY A 213 -9.81 16.95 8.02
N THR A 214 -8.98 16.05 7.49
CA THR A 214 -8.00 16.35 6.42
C THR A 214 -8.52 16.10 5.01
N ALA A 215 -9.73 15.53 4.86
CA ALA A 215 -10.30 15.10 3.57
C ALA A 215 -9.44 14.08 2.82
N TYR A 216 -8.54 13.40 3.54
CA TYR A 216 -7.80 12.28 2.99
C TYR A 216 -8.74 11.09 2.78
N TYR A 217 -8.59 10.44 1.63
CA TYR A 217 -9.43 9.32 1.21
C TYR A 217 -8.52 8.23 0.68
N THR A 218 -8.65 7.05 1.27
CA THR A 218 -8.04 5.83 0.77
C THR A 218 -9.16 4.88 0.36
N SER A 219 -9.04 4.31 -0.83
CA SER A 219 -9.99 3.33 -1.38
C SER A 219 -9.20 2.09 -1.79
N PHE A 220 -9.77 0.94 -1.51
CA PHE A 220 -9.22 -0.35 -1.88
C PHE A 220 -10.30 -1.13 -2.62
N ASP A 221 -9.96 -1.69 -3.77
CA ASP A 221 -10.84 -2.50 -4.60
C ASP A 221 -10.04 -3.72 -5.05
N GLY A 222 -10.55 -4.93 -4.79
CA GLY A 222 -9.94 -6.18 -5.27
C GLY A 222 -10.01 -6.22 -6.79
N GLY A 223 -11.21 -6.26 -7.33
CA GLY A 223 -11.44 -6.20 -8.77
C GLY A 223 -12.17 -7.44 -9.26
N ASP A 224 -11.80 -7.97 -10.42
CA ASP A 224 -12.33 -9.22 -10.96
C ASP A 224 -11.47 -10.41 -10.47
N GLY A 225 -12.02 -11.27 -9.60
CA GLY A 225 -11.40 -12.52 -9.17
C GLY A 225 -11.66 -12.81 -7.69
N ASP A 226 -11.05 -13.86 -7.14
CA ASP A 226 -11.26 -14.24 -5.73
C ASP A 226 -10.21 -13.55 -4.85
N ASP A 227 -10.50 -12.33 -4.40
CA ASP A 227 -9.49 -11.47 -3.79
C ASP A 227 -9.33 -11.67 -2.28
N THR A 228 -8.19 -11.26 -1.76
CA THR A 228 -7.92 -11.18 -0.32
C THR A 228 -7.58 -9.76 0.08
N ILE A 229 -8.50 -9.12 0.81
CA ILE A 229 -8.28 -7.80 1.37
C ILE A 229 -7.90 -7.92 2.84
N VAL A 230 -6.67 -7.53 3.18
CA VAL A 230 -6.16 -7.53 4.55
C VAL A 230 -6.43 -6.17 5.18
N ILE A 231 -7.18 -6.16 6.28
CA ILE A 231 -7.63 -4.96 6.98
C ILE A 231 -7.02 -4.97 8.37
N GLU A 232 -6.28 -3.92 8.72
CA GLU A 232 -5.72 -3.74 10.07
C GLU A 232 -6.23 -2.45 10.68
N GLU A 233 -7.13 -2.55 11.66
CA GLU A 233 -7.81 -1.39 12.22
C GLU A 233 -7.89 -1.46 13.75
N ASN A 234 -7.40 -0.42 14.42
CA ASN A 234 -7.54 -0.27 15.87
C ASN A 234 -8.67 0.71 16.15
N ALA A 235 -9.67 0.33 16.96
CA ALA A 235 -10.82 1.18 17.25
C ALA A 235 -10.46 2.50 17.95
N ILE A 236 -9.41 2.48 18.77
CA ILE A 236 -8.82 3.67 19.36
C ILE A 236 -7.31 3.61 19.20
N THR A 237 -6.81 4.25 18.15
CA THR A 237 -5.38 4.41 17.90
C THR A 237 -4.74 5.40 18.88
N GLY A 238 -3.52 5.11 19.33
CA GLY A 238 -2.69 6.07 20.05
C GLY A 238 -2.20 7.17 19.11
N GLY A 239 -2.20 8.43 19.57
CA GLY A 239 -1.58 9.51 18.82
C GLY A 239 -0.07 9.52 18.97
N ASP A 240 0.61 9.72 17.84
CA ASP A 240 2.05 9.80 17.67
C ASP A 240 2.82 8.56 18.22
N PRO A 241 3.30 7.66 17.35
CA PRO A 241 4.10 6.50 17.77
C PRO A 241 5.41 6.87 18.51
N GLU A 242 5.88 8.13 18.42
CA GLU A 242 7.01 8.63 19.22
C GLU A 242 6.60 9.10 20.63
N THR A 243 5.37 9.58 20.84
CA THR A 243 4.96 10.19 22.13
C THR A 243 3.90 9.42 22.92
N GLY A 244 3.16 8.50 22.28
CA GLY A 244 2.15 7.66 22.95
C GLY A 244 1.02 8.46 23.59
N THR A 245 0.66 9.61 23.03
CA THR A 245 -0.36 10.52 23.57
C THR A 245 -1.49 10.68 22.57
N PHE A 246 -2.76 10.54 22.97
CA PHE A 246 -3.90 10.84 22.11
C PHE A 246 -3.74 12.23 21.46
N ASP A 247 -3.38 12.21 20.19
CA ASP A 247 -3.46 13.35 19.29
C ASP A 247 -4.76 13.10 18.55
N GLY A 248 -5.73 14.01 18.67
CA GLY A 248 -7.12 13.84 18.19
C GLY A 248 -7.29 13.76 16.68
N THR A 249 -6.24 13.27 16.02
CA THR A 249 -5.97 13.16 14.61
C THR A 249 -6.23 11.73 14.14
N TYR A 250 -6.24 10.72 15.01
CA TYR A 250 -6.41 9.30 14.64
C TYR A 250 -7.76 8.74 15.13
N ALA A 251 -8.86 9.15 14.50
CA ALA A 251 -10.00 8.25 14.44
C ALA A 251 -10.18 7.89 12.99
N ASN A 252 -10.25 6.58 12.74
CA ASN A 252 -10.26 6.02 11.40
C ASN A 252 -11.47 6.64 10.68
N THR A 253 -11.22 7.41 9.63
CA THR A 253 -12.30 7.57 8.65
C THR A 253 -12.46 6.23 7.99
N VAL A 254 -13.67 5.70 8.09
CA VAL A 254 -14.12 4.48 7.46
C VAL A 254 -13.72 4.52 5.98
N ASN A 255 -12.76 3.68 5.58
CA ASN A 255 -12.42 3.51 4.16
C ASN A 255 -13.57 2.78 3.49
N ASP A 256 -13.80 3.10 2.22
CA ASP A 256 -14.64 2.26 1.38
C ASP A 256 -13.73 1.16 0.84
N ILE A 257 -13.99 -0.06 1.28
CA ILE A 257 -13.29 -1.27 0.83
C ILE A 257 -14.25 -2.05 -0.05
N PHE A 258 -13.77 -2.45 -1.22
CA PHE A 258 -14.51 -3.24 -2.20
C PHE A 258 -13.78 -4.56 -2.41
N GLY A 259 -14.55 -5.65 -2.43
CA GLY A 259 -14.05 -6.94 -2.92
C GLY A 259 -14.06 -6.98 -4.44
N GLY A 260 -15.12 -6.45 -5.05
CA GLY A 260 -15.33 -6.51 -6.48
C GLY A 260 -16.14 -7.74 -6.86
N ALA A 261 -15.70 -8.44 -7.90
CA ALA A 261 -16.40 -9.56 -8.51
C ALA A 261 -15.64 -10.87 -8.31
N GLY A 262 -16.08 -11.66 -7.34
CA GLY A 262 -15.62 -13.03 -7.18
C GLY A 262 -16.01 -13.53 -5.81
N SER A 263 -15.23 -14.44 -5.24
CA SER A 263 -15.42 -14.95 -3.89
C SER A 263 -14.36 -14.36 -2.96
N ASP A 264 -14.64 -13.17 -2.43
CA ASP A 264 -13.61 -12.38 -1.76
C ASP A 264 -13.47 -12.75 -0.28
N THR A 265 -12.26 -12.56 0.24
CA THR A 265 -11.92 -12.78 1.65
C THR A 265 -11.41 -11.50 2.28
N PHE A 266 -12.19 -10.95 3.21
CA PHE A 266 -11.79 -9.82 4.03
C PHE A 266 -11.15 -10.33 5.33
N GLN A 267 -9.83 -10.22 5.46
CA GLN A 267 -9.08 -10.62 6.65
C GLN A 267 -8.90 -9.41 7.56
N ALA A 268 -9.79 -9.25 8.53
CA ALA A 268 -9.82 -8.12 9.44
C ALA A 268 -9.15 -8.44 10.77
N THR A 269 -8.03 -7.78 11.05
CA THR A 269 -7.48 -7.68 12.41
C THR A 269 -8.05 -6.42 13.04
N VAL A 270 -8.99 -6.60 13.96
CA VAL A 270 -9.66 -5.49 14.65
C VAL A 270 -9.56 -5.64 16.16
N ASN A 271 -9.33 -4.52 16.85
CA ASN A 271 -9.26 -4.51 18.31
C ASN A 271 -9.83 -3.23 18.90
N GLU A 272 -9.97 -3.22 20.22
CA GLU A 272 -10.55 -2.15 21.00
C GLU A 272 -9.69 -0.88 21.09
N GLY A 273 -8.43 -0.93 20.64
CA GLY A 273 -7.50 0.18 20.65
C GLY A 273 -6.50 0.19 21.82
N MET A 274 -5.47 1.02 21.69
CA MET A 274 -4.27 1.04 22.53
C MET A 274 -4.39 1.85 23.83
N LEU A 275 -5.36 2.74 23.92
CA LEU A 275 -5.42 3.74 24.99
C LEU A 275 -6.43 3.37 26.06
N SER A 276 -6.09 3.63 27.32
CA SER A 276 -7.07 3.61 28.41
C SER A 276 -8.03 4.81 28.31
N GLU A 277 -9.22 4.70 28.88
CA GLU A 277 -10.21 5.78 28.89
C GLU A 277 -9.64 7.08 29.48
N SER A 278 -8.74 6.98 30.45
CA SER A 278 -8.08 8.14 31.06
C SER A 278 -7.14 8.93 30.14
N GLU A 279 -6.69 8.30 29.05
CA GLU A 279 -5.78 8.87 28.05
C GLU A 279 -6.54 9.44 26.85
N ILE A 280 -7.83 9.14 26.76
CA ILE A 280 -8.73 9.60 25.70
C ILE A 280 -9.39 10.91 26.17
N PRO A 281 -9.38 11.98 25.36
CA PRO A 281 -10.05 13.22 25.69
C PRO A 281 -11.57 13.08 25.82
N ASP A 282 -12.14 13.73 26.83
CA ASP A 282 -13.58 13.76 27.10
C ASP A 282 -14.44 14.07 25.86
N TYR A 283 -13.98 14.97 24.97
CA TYR A 283 -14.76 15.35 23.78
C TYR A 283 -14.89 14.20 22.78
N PHE A 284 -13.92 13.29 22.70
CA PHE A 284 -14.01 12.12 21.84
C PHE A 284 -14.97 11.11 22.46
N ILE A 285 -14.79 10.79 23.75
CA ILE A 285 -15.66 9.90 24.51
C ILE A 285 -17.11 10.35 24.40
N ASP A 286 -17.39 11.64 24.63
CA ASP A 286 -18.75 12.20 24.56
C ASP A 286 -19.44 12.00 23.19
N ASN A 287 -18.68 11.83 22.10
CA ASN A 287 -19.24 11.62 20.75
C ASN A 287 -19.56 10.15 20.46
N VAL A 288 -18.85 9.20 21.09
CA VAL A 288 -18.99 7.75 20.86
C VAL A 288 -19.69 7.03 22.01
N LEU A 289 -19.89 7.70 23.14
CA LEU A 289 -20.53 7.15 24.33
C LEU A 289 -22.05 6.97 24.12
N GLN A 290 -22.51 5.74 24.29
CA GLN A 290 -23.91 5.37 24.25
C GLN A 290 -24.62 5.59 25.60
N GLU A 291 -25.96 5.61 25.59
CA GLU A 291 -26.77 5.80 26.81
C GLU A 291 -26.51 4.75 27.90
N ASP A 292 -26.06 3.56 27.52
CA ASP A 292 -25.76 2.45 28.43
C ASP A 292 -24.35 2.50 29.03
N GLY A 293 -23.53 3.45 28.61
CA GLY A 293 -22.14 3.62 29.06
C GLY A 293 -21.09 2.91 28.19
N THR A 294 -21.49 2.26 27.11
CA THR A 294 -20.56 1.63 26.13
C THR A 294 -20.05 2.68 25.14
N LEU A 295 -18.80 2.56 24.68
CA LEU A 295 -18.30 3.30 23.51
C LEU A 295 -18.61 2.53 22.22
N LEU A 296 -19.23 3.17 21.23
CA LEU A 296 -19.48 2.61 19.90
C LEU A 296 -18.43 3.13 18.92
N LEU A 297 -17.64 2.23 18.33
CA LEU A 297 -16.44 2.57 17.58
C LEU A 297 -16.47 1.88 16.20
N ASP A 298 -16.80 2.64 15.17
CA ASP A 298 -16.70 2.19 13.78
C ASP A 298 -15.24 2.12 13.34
N VAL A 299 -14.81 0.97 12.81
CA VAL A 299 -13.42 0.77 12.38
C VAL A 299 -13.27 0.67 10.87
N THR A 300 -14.23 0.06 10.18
CA THR A 300 -14.15 -0.14 8.74
C THR A 300 -15.52 -0.41 8.11
N ARG A 301 -15.60 -0.24 6.79
CA ARG A 301 -16.78 -0.52 5.97
C ARG A 301 -16.37 -1.25 4.72
N ILE A 302 -17.01 -2.40 4.51
CA ILE A 302 -16.95 -3.13 3.25
C ILE A 302 -18.20 -2.75 2.48
N ALA A 303 -17.99 -2.13 1.32
CA ALA A 303 -19.01 -1.38 0.61
C ALA A 303 -19.91 -2.24 -0.29
N ASP A 304 -19.44 -3.43 -0.68
CA ASP A 304 -20.08 -4.30 -1.68
C ASP A 304 -20.19 -5.78 -1.28
N PHE A 305 -19.97 -6.11 0.00
CA PHE A 305 -19.97 -7.50 0.50
C PHE A 305 -21.16 -8.33 -0.02
N GLU A 306 -20.89 -9.48 -0.64
CA GLU A 306 -21.85 -10.41 -1.20
C GLU A 306 -22.12 -11.62 -0.27
N PRO A 307 -23.26 -11.68 0.45
CA PRO A 307 -23.53 -12.78 1.38
C PRO A 307 -23.62 -14.14 0.69
N GLY A 308 -22.95 -15.14 1.27
CA GLY A 308 -22.85 -16.50 0.76
C GLY A 308 -21.85 -16.69 -0.39
N VAL A 309 -21.15 -15.62 -0.78
CA VAL A 309 -20.05 -15.60 -1.75
C VAL A 309 -18.78 -15.18 -1.02
N ASP A 310 -18.80 -13.99 -0.42
CA ASP A 310 -17.67 -13.44 0.31
C ASP A 310 -17.59 -13.96 1.74
N MET A 311 -16.39 -13.84 2.31
CA MET A 311 -16.09 -14.23 3.68
C MET A 311 -15.41 -13.10 4.45
N LEU A 312 -15.93 -12.80 5.64
CA LEU A 312 -15.24 -11.95 6.62
C LEU A 312 -14.54 -12.83 7.66
N LEU A 313 -13.20 -12.79 7.69
CA LEU A 313 -12.37 -13.46 8.70
C LEU A 313 -11.87 -12.42 9.70
N ILE A 314 -12.27 -12.58 10.97
CA ILE A 314 -11.97 -11.60 12.03
C ILE A 314 -10.95 -12.19 13.00
N ASP A 315 -9.77 -11.58 13.11
CA ASP A 315 -8.96 -11.65 14.31
C ASP A 315 -9.36 -10.52 15.26
N GLY A 316 -9.95 -10.89 16.39
CA GLY A 316 -10.50 -9.97 17.37
C GLY A 316 -9.70 -9.91 18.67
N ASP A 317 -8.48 -10.47 18.70
CA ASP A 317 -7.69 -10.53 19.92
C ASP A 317 -7.48 -9.13 20.53
N PRO A 318 -7.73 -8.94 21.85
CA PRO A 318 -7.55 -7.65 22.47
C PRO A 318 -6.11 -7.17 22.37
N LEU A 319 -5.95 -5.86 22.15
CA LEU A 319 -4.62 -5.24 22.10
C LEU A 319 -4.12 -4.86 23.50
N ASP A 320 -5.03 -4.50 24.40
CA ASP A 320 -4.79 -4.26 25.82
C ASP A 320 -5.26 -5.46 26.65
N ASP A 321 -4.35 -6.05 27.43
CA ASP A 321 -4.61 -7.13 28.39
C ASP A 321 -5.70 -6.79 29.44
N GLY A 322 -6.04 -5.51 29.60
CA GLY A 322 -7.15 -5.03 30.43
C GLY A 322 -8.54 -5.26 29.85
N PHE A 323 -8.64 -5.63 28.57
CA PHE A 323 -9.88 -5.93 27.89
C PHE A 323 -10.04 -7.44 27.61
N THR A 324 -11.28 -7.86 27.38
CA THR A 324 -11.59 -9.22 26.93
C THR A 324 -12.70 -9.16 25.90
N LEU A 325 -12.46 -9.77 24.73
CA LEU A 325 -13.49 -9.99 23.72
C LEU A 325 -14.51 -11.00 24.25
N SER A 326 -15.73 -10.54 24.50
CA SER A 326 -16.74 -11.31 25.23
C SER A 326 -17.85 -11.86 24.33
N ASN A 327 -18.31 -11.09 23.36
CA ASN A 327 -19.47 -11.40 22.52
C ASN A 327 -19.33 -10.73 21.15
N ALA A 328 -19.87 -11.38 20.12
CA ALA A 328 -20.10 -10.78 18.82
C ALA A 328 -21.58 -10.88 18.44
N ARG A 329 -22.14 -9.81 17.88
CA ARG A 329 -23.52 -9.76 17.40
C ARG A 329 -23.60 -9.15 16.01
N ILE A 330 -24.65 -9.52 15.29
CA ILE A 330 -25.01 -8.92 14.00
C ILE A 330 -26.25 -8.07 14.21
N GLU A 331 -26.17 -6.81 13.81
CA GLU A 331 -27.32 -5.91 13.74
C GLU A 331 -27.61 -5.56 12.27
N TYR A 332 -28.88 -5.64 11.87
CA TYR A 332 -29.28 -5.28 10.51
C TYR A 332 -29.57 -3.78 10.43
N THR A 333 -28.95 -3.14 9.46
CA THR A 333 -29.08 -1.71 9.20
C THR A 333 -29.81 -1.47 7.88
N ALA A 334 -30.20 -0.22 7.67
CA ALA A 334 -30.66 0.24 6.38
C ALA A 334 -30.19 1.68 6.17
N ASP A 335 -29.64 1.97 5.00
CA ASP A 335 -29.21 3.33 4.65
C ASP A 335 -30.41 4.28 4.43
N ALA A 336 -30.12 5.54 4.11
CA ALA A 336 -31.15 6.56 3.89
C ALA A 336 -32.08 6.23 2.70
N GLU A 337 -31.58 5.45 1.74
CA GLU A 337 -32.27 4.98 0.54
C GLU A 337 -33.08 3.69 0.80
N GLY A 338 -32.86 3.03 1.94
CA GLY A 338 -33.51 1.79 2.35
C GLY A 338 -32.83 0.53 1.81
N ASN A 339 -31.59 0.63 1.33
CA ASN A 339 -30.78 -0.54 1.02
C ASN A 339 -30.40 -1.23 2.33
N ALA A 340 -30.38 -2.56 2.32
CA ALA A 340 -30.05 -3.33 3.51
C ALA A 340 -28.54 -3.23 3.81
N GLY A 341 -28.17 -3.35 5.08
CA GLY A 341 -26.79 -3.48 5.53
C GLY A 341 -26.73 -4.32 6.80
N SER A 342 -25.52 -4.62 7.24
CA SER A 342 -25.25 -5.33 8.48
C SER A 342 -24.07 -4.70 9.21
N GLU A 343 -24.14 -4.68 10.54
CA GLU A 343 -23.04 -4.33 11.42
C GLU A 343 -22.63 -5.58 12.20
N VAL A 344 -21.36 -5.98 12.10
CA VAL A 344 -20.75 -6.99 12.95
C VAL A 344 -20.09 -6.28 14.12
N ILE A 345 -20.64 -6.48 15.31
CA ILE A 345 -20.25 -5.72 16.50
C ILE A 345 -19.57 -6.64 17.50
N LEU A 346 -18.32 -6.32 17.82
CA LEU A 346 -17.46 -7.04 18.77
C LEU A 346 -17.46 -6.29 20.11
N ARG A 347 -17.88 -6.98 21.18
CA ARG A 347 -17.96 -6.42 22.53
C ARG A 347 -16.70 -6.76 23.34
N TYR A 348 -15.91 -5.74 23.63
CA TYR A 348 -14.78 -5.79 24.55
C TYR A 348 -15.18 -5.23 25.92
N GLU A 349 -14.94 -6.01 26.97
CA GLU A 349 -15.28 -5.66 28.35
C GLU A 349 -14.00 -5.37 29.15
N SER A 350 -14.06 -4.38 30.05
CA SER A 350 -12.96 -4.02 30.96
C SER A 350 -13.47 -3.87 32.39
N GLU A 351 -12.61 -4.14 33.38
CA GLU A 351 -12.92 -3.89 34.79
C GLU A 351 -12.71 -2.43 35.21
N THR A 352 -11.91 -1.67 34.44
CA THR A 352 -11.48 -0.31 34.78
C THR A 352 -12.06 0.75 33.87
N ASP A 353 -12.30 0.39 32.62
CA ASP A 353 -12.72 1.29 31.55
C ASP A 353 -14.12 0.92 31.04
N SER A 354 -14.76 1.85 30.35
CA SER A 354 -16.01 1.61 29.65
C SER A 354 -15.86 0.49 28.62
N ALA A 355 -16.88 -0.37 28.51
CA ALA A 355 -16.94 -1.39 27.47
C ALA A 355 -16.91 -0.75 26.07
N ARG A 356 -16.36 -1.48 25.10
CA ARG A 356 -16.19 -1.01 23.72
C ARG A 356 -16.91 -1.97 22.77
N ASP A 357 -17.80 -1.41 21.96
CA ASP A 357 -18.40 -2.06 20.80
C ASP A 357 -17.62 -1.61 19.57
N VAL A 358 -16.79 -2.51 19.02
CA VAL A 358 -16.05 -2.29 17.77
C VAL A 358 -16.90 -2.78 16.61
N VAL A 359 -17.12 -1.93 15.61
CA VAL A 359 -18.11 -2.15 14.56
C VAL A 359 -17.42 -2.26 13.20
N ILE A 360 -17.68 -3.38 12.52
CA ILE A 360 -17.39 -3.57 11.11
C ILE A 360 -18.72 -3.44 10.35
N THR A 361 -18.79 -2.49 9.43
CA THR A 361 -19.97 -2.25 8.61
C THR A 361 -19.88 -3.02 7.29
N LEU A 362 -20.97 -3.69 6.91
CA LEU A 362 -21.12 -4.41 5.65
C LEU A 362 -22.33 -3.83 4.91
N ASP A 363 -22.07 -3.01 3.90
CA ASP A 363 -23.10 -2.32 3.14
C ASP A 363 -23.74 -3.22 2.09
N GLY A 364 -25.01 -2.94 1.75
CA GLY A 364 -25.75 -3.74 0.78
C GLY A 364 -26.11 -5.16 1.23
N ALA A 365 -25.59 -5.59 2.39
CA ALA A 365 -25.53 -6.99 2.79
C ALA A 365 -26.44 -7.31 3.99
N THR A 366 -27.15 -8.45 3.93
CA THR A 366 -27.77 -9.07 5.12
C THR A 366 -27.04 -10.35 5.44
N VAL A 367 -26.02 -10.28 6.30
CA VAL A 367 -25.16 -11.42 6.59
C VAL A 367 -25.72 -12.32 7.69
N THR A 368 -25.11 -13.49 7.80
CA THR A 368 -25.29 -14.47 8.86
C THR A 368 -23.93 -14.92 9.39
N TRP A 369 -23.95 -15.75 10.43
CA TRP A 369 -22.72 -16.36 10.93
C TRP A 369 -22.09 -17.40 9.97
N ASP A 370 -22.75 -17.74 8.86
CA ASP A 370 -22.14 -18.57 7.82
C ASP A 370 -21.15 -17.76 6.96
N ASP A 371 -21.27 -16.42 6.93
CA ASP A 371 -20.45 -15.49 6.15
C ASP A 371 -19.25 -14.93 6.96
N ILE A 372 -19.17 -15.27 8.25
CA ILE A 372 -18.21 -14.70 9.20
C ILE A 372 -17.48 -15.82 9.94
N ALA A 373 -16.15 -15.75 9.94
CA ALA A 373 -15.29 -16.62 10.73
C ALA A 373 -14.46 -15.79 11.72
N PHE A 374 -14.11 -16.41 12.84
CA PHE A 374 -13.21 -15.82 13.83
C PHE A 374 -11.90 -16.60 13.88
N SER A 375 -10.79 -15.87 13.85
CA SER A 375 -9.43 -16.28 14.18
C SER A 375 -8.99 -15.63 15.51
N GLY A 376 -7.74 -15.88 15.92
CA GLY A 376 -7.22 -15.40 17.21
C GLY A 376 -7.37 -16.41 18.37
N ASP A 377 -6.84 -16.02 19.52
CA ASP A 377 -6.90 -16.78 20.77
C ASP A 377 -8.25 -16.60 21.50
N GLN A 378 -8.90 -15.44 21.35
CA GLN A 378 -10.20 -15.11 21.93
C GLN A 378 -11.33 -15.25 20.90
N ILE A 379 -12.10 -16.33 20.98
CA ILE A 379 -13.31 -16.50 20.16
C ILE A 379 -14.54 -16.01 20.95
N PRO A 380 -15.30 -15.01 20.47
CA PRO A 380 -16.45 -14.46 21.18
C PRO A 380 -17.63 -15.43 21.27
N GLU A 381 -18.51 -15.23 22.25
CA GLU A 381 -19.84 -15.86 22.22
C GLU A 381 -20.70 -15.21 21.14
N LEU A 382 -21.21 -15.99 20.19
CA LEU A 382 -22.04 -15.48 19.09
C LEU A 382 -23.49 -15.28 19.55
N ALA A 383 -23.97 -14.04 19.49
CA ALA A 383 -25.37 -13.74 19.76
C ALA A 383 -26.30 -14.36 18.70
N PRO A 384 -27.51 -14.83 19.08
CA PRO A 384 -28.51 -15.23 18.12
C PRO A 384 -28.93 -14.04 17.25
N ILE A 385 -28.94 -14.24 15.93
CA ILE A 385 -29.46 -13.25 14.99
C ILE A 385 -30.97 -13.11 15.23
N ALA A 386 -31.43 -11.87 15.44
CA ALA A 386 -32.85 -11.59 15.63
C ALA A 386 -33.63 -11.95 14.35
N ALA A 387 -34.70 -12.74 14.50
CA ALA A 387 -35.49 -13.31 13.40
C ALA A 387 -36.52 -12.35 12.79
#